data_AF-A0AAD4I849-F1
#
_entry.id   AF-A0AAD4I849-F1
#
_cell.length_a   1.000
_cell.length_b   1.000
_cell.length_c   1.000
_cell.angle_alpha   90.00
_cell.angle_beta   90.00
_cell.angle_gamma   90.00
#
_symmetry.space_group_name_H-M   'P 1'
#
loop_
_entity.id
_entity.type
_entity.pdbx_description
1 polymer ?
#
loop_
_entity_poly.entity_id
_entity_poly.type
_entity_poly.pdbx_seq_one_letter_code
_entity_poly.pdbx_strand_id
1 'polypeptide(L)'
;MVSLSQLAVAAFTATTLAQSTNTTIRYMPFGDSITEIVCWRSKLWQRLKTSEWASVNFVGSGKTENNCRDTAYDRDNEGHSGFLAIDIANKNQLGGWLKTNPADVVTMHLGTNDIVQQNKAAADIVAAFTKLVGTMRASNPKMKIIVAQIIPLGIGNYNIKVQDLNRAIVPWAQGLNSTASPIWVVDQYTGFSGSGDLRDGVHPNDAGDAKMANVWFPAVVRAFEAVGADRGVVGRDTVTASRATSLPTDTLAHASISSLIIQNKLLPVSTYAHPPPWENQGTSPEGSGCDRDQTCLYPHAYNRVSADSDDTCRQELVAWLNNLLQLNITKVEQCGTGAALCQVFDSIFYDVPMSRVKFNANTEYAYLQNFKVLQNTFAKHQIDKPIRVESLVKCKMQDNLEFLQFVKQYWDQHFPGHDYDPVARRKGQGAVATGATPAPSRAAAATTARRAPAASNTAAPRTRTPLASGGGGGAASAALREENAALKETVTGLERERDFYFSKLRDIELLIQQAMEADPELEKDEGLLKQIQTILYSTEEGFEIPPEAEGAEEETF
;
A
#
# COMPACT_ATOMS: atom_id res chain seq x y z
N MET A 1 35.38 -58.95 59.05
CA MET A 1 35.19 -59.50 57.69
C MET A 1 33.69 -59.49 57.40
N VAL A 2 33.22 -58.55 56.58
CA VAL A 2 32.55 -58.78 55.25
C VAL A 2 31.23 -59.57 55.42
N SER A 3 30.03 -59.16 55.00
CA SER A 3 29.57 -58.08 54.12
C SER A 3 28.05 -57.90 54.25
N LEU A 4 27.66 -56.64 54.05
CA LEU A 4 26.39 -56.03 53.65
C LEU A 4 25.16 -56.90 53.33
N SER A 5 24.08 -56.52 54.02
CA SER A 5 22.67 -56.63 53.61
C SER A 5 22.40 -55.90 52.28
N GLN A 6 21.71 -56.54 51.35
CA GLN A 6 21.07 -55.88 50.20
C GLN A 6 19.54 -55.99 50.34
N LEU A 7 18.91 -54.88 50.74
CA LEU A 7 17.51 -54.62 50.40
C LEU A 7 17.47 -54.15 48.94
N ALA A 8 16.87 -54.93 48.06
CA ALA A 8 16.53 -54.48 46.72
C ALA A 8 15.24 -53.65 46.79
N VAL A 9 15.37 -52.32 46.73
CA VAL A 9 14.24 -51.42 46.46
C VAL A 9 14.04 -51.41 44.93
N ALA A 10 13.01 -52.11 44.46
CA ALA A 10 12.56 -52.01 43.08
C ALA A 10 11.82 -50.68 42.89
N ALA A 11 12.53 -49.66 42.41
CA ALA A 11 11.92 -48.43 41.94
C ALA A 11 11.27 -48.70 40.58
N PHE A 12 9.95 -48.86 40.56
CA PHE A 12 9.16 -48.78 39.32
C PHE A 12 9.19 -47.33 38.83
N THR A 13 10.10 -47.01 37.91
CA THR A 13 9.99 -45.79 37.11
C THR A 13 8.88 -46.00 36.08
N ALA A 14 7.66 -45.59 36.41
CA ALA A 14 6.60 -45.43 35.43
C ALA A 14 6.98 -44.27 34.50
N THR A 15 7.59 -44.59 33.36
CA THR A 15 7.77 -43.62 32.28
C THR A 15 6.39 -43.39 31.67
N THR A 16 5.64 -42.41 32.16
CA THR A 16 4.49 -41.89 31.44
C THR A 16 5.01 -41.22 30.18
N LEU A 17 5.01 -41.96 29.07
CA LEU A 17 5.05 -41.34 27.74
C LEU A 17 3.80 -40.47 27.67
N ALA A 18 3.97 -39.16 27.81
CA ALA A 18 2.94 -38.21 27.42
C ALA A 18 2.72 -38.41 25.93
N GLN A 19 1.67 -39.14 25.56
CA GLN A 19 1.14 -39.11 24.22
C GLN A 19 0.78 -37.66 23.95
N SER A 20 1.64 -36.96 23.21
CA SER A 20 1.26 -35.74 22.52
C SER A 20 0.09 -36.13 21.63
N THR A 21 -1.13 -35.83 22.09
CA THR A 21 -2.29 -35.84 21.22
C THR A 21 -2.03 -34.69 20.25
N ASN A 22 -1.47 -35.05 19.09
CA ASN A 22 -1.33 -34.16 17.95
C ASN A 22 -2.73 -33.83 17.45
N THR A 23 -3.42 -32.99 18.20
CA THR A 23 -4.76 -32.53 17.89
C THR A 23 -4.59 -31.61 16.70
N THR A 24 -5.30 -31.94 15.62
CA THR A 24 -5.39 -31.08 14.44
C THR A 24 -5.76 -29.66 14.86
N ILE A 25 -5.05 -28.65 14.35
CA ILE A 25 -5.42 -27.25 14.56
C ILE A 25 -6.75 -26.98 13.84
N ARG A 26 -7.71 -26.40 14.56
CA ARG A 26 -9.03 -26.02 14.03
C ARG A 26 -9.04 -24.54 13.69
N TYR A 27 -9.27 -24.23 12.43
CA TYR A 27 -9.25 -22.87 11.91
C TYR A 27 -10.65 -22.47 11.43
N MET A 28 -11.20 -21.37 11.96
CA MET A 28 -12.50 -20.85 11.55
C MET A 28 -12.35 -19.57 10.73
N PRO A 29 -12.63 -19.62 9.41
CA PRO A 29 -12.89 -18.44 8.61
C PRO A 29 -14.25 -17.84 9.01
N PHE A 30 -14.27 -16.73 9.72
CA PHE A 30 -15.48 -16.08 10.23
C PHE A 30 -15.73 -14.75 9.51
N GLY A 31 -16.96 -14.53 9.02
CA GLY A 31 -17.27 -13.26 8.35
C GLY A 31 -18.66 -13.17 7.73
N ASP A 32 -18.79 -12.26 6.78
CA ASP A 32 -20.01 -12.04 6.00
C ASP A 32 -19.93 -12.72 4.61
N SER A 33 -20.56 -12.16 3.59
CA SER A 33 -20.51 -12.66 2.21
C SER A 33 -19.10 -12.66 1.62
N ILE A 34 -18.22 -11.77 2.07
CA ILE A 34 -16.81 -11.73 1.64
C ILE A 34 -16.02 -12.92 2.22
N THR A 35 -16.56 -13.60 3.23
CA THR A 35 -16.05 -14.91 3.66
C THR A 35 -16.84 -16.04 3.01
N GLU A 36 -18.17 -15.93 2.96
CA GLU A 36 -19.04 -17.04 2.53
C GLU A 36 -18.93 -17.34 1.05
N ILE A 37 -19.07 -16.37 0.15
CA ILE A 37 -19.41 -16.60 -1.27
C ILE A 37 -18.30 -16.22 -2.25
N VAL A 38 -17.05 -16.23 -1.80
CA VAL A 38 -15.86 -15.93 -2.61
C VAL A 38 -14.77 -16.99 -2.41
N CYS A 39 -13.65 -16.87 -3.12
CA CYS A 39 -12.69 -17.97 -3.30
C CYS A 39 -11.33 -17.79 -2.62
N TRP A 40 -11.09 -16.72 -1.85
CA TRP A 40 -9.83 -16.59 -1.10
C TRP A 40 -9.59 -17.76 -0.14
N ARG A 41 -10.64 -18.38 0.42
CA ARG A 41 -10.52 -19.58 1.29
C ARG A 41 -9.98 -20.79 0.54
N SER A 42 -10.45 -21.03 -0.68
CA SER A 42 -9.94 -22.11 -1.53
C SER A 42 -8.47 -21.87 -1.88
N LYS A 43 -8.11 -20.65 -2.30
CA LYS A 43 -6.72 -20.27 -2.59
C LYS A 43 -5.81 -20.40 -1.37
N LEU A 44 -6.29 -19.99 -0.19
CA LEU A 44 -5.59 -20.14 1.08
C LEU A 44 -5.36 -21.63 1.41
N TRP A 45 -6.41 -22.45 1.29
CA TRP A 45 -6.35 -23.88 1.57
C TRP A 45 -5.34 -24.59 0.67
N GLN A 46 -5.32 -24.29 -0.64
CA GLN A 46 -4.35 -24.86 -1.58
C GLN A 46 -2.90 -24.58 -1.13
N ARG A 47 -2.61 -23.35 -0.70
CA ARG A 47 -1.28 -23.00 -0.18
C ARG A 47 -0.93 -23.78 1.09
N LEU A 48 -1.89 -23.93 2.02
CA LEU A 48 -1.69 -24.71 3.25
C LEU A 48 -1.47 -26.20 2.95
N LYS A 49 -2.12 -26.76 1.93
CA LYS A 49 -1.91 -28.16 1.52
C LYS A 49 -0.51 -28.44 1.00
N THR A 50 0.20 -27.41 0.53
CA THR A 50 1.59 -27.51 0.05
C THR A 50 2.63 -27.18 1.13
N SER A 51 2.22 -26.94 2.37
CA SER A 51 3.11 -26.66 3.51
C SER A 51 2.95 -27.69 4.63
N GLU A 52 3.71 -27.53 5.72
CA GLU A 52 3.59 -28.32 6.95
C GLU A 52 2.22 -28.18 7.63
N TRP A 53 1.40 -27.22 7.21
CA TRP A 53 0.04 -26.97 7.72
C TRP A 53 -1.04 -27.73 6.97
N ALA A 54 -0.68 -28.69 6.12
CA ALA A 54 -1.60 -29.45 5.28
C ALA A 54 -2.67 -30.24 6.06
N SER A 55 -2.48 -30.45 7.37
CA SER A 55 -3.44 -31.15 8.23
C SER A 55 -4.41 -30.23 8.96
N VAL A 56 -4.29 -28.89 8.87
CA VAL A 56 -5.22 -27.95 9.50
C VAL A 56 -6.64 -28.23 9.03
N ASN A 57 -7.58 -28.28 9.98
CA ASN A 57 -8.99 -28.53 9.72
C ASN A 57 -9.75 -27.21 9.73
N PHE A 58 -10.42 -26.85 8.63
CA PHE A 58 -11.29 -25.70 8.66
C PHE A 58 -12.56 -26.09 9.41
N VAL A 59 -13.18 -25.15 10.12
CA VAL A 59 -14.39 -25.40 10.92
C VAL A 59 -15.39 -24.28 10.75
N GLY A 60 -16.67 -24.65 10.76
CA GLY A 60 -17.78 -23.71 10.69
C GLY A 60 -19.06 -24.38 10.17
N SER A 61 -20.18 -23.68 10.28
CA SER A 61 -21.48 -24.22 9.86
C SER A 61 -21.70 -24.22 8.33
N GLY A 62 -21.06 -23.30 7.61
CA GLY A 62 -21.16 -23.16 6.16
C GLY A 62 -20.26 -24.14 5.40
N LYS A 63 -20.80 -24.81 4.37
CA LYS A 63 -20.10 -25.82 3.56
C LYS A 63 -20.27 -25.65 2.04
N THR A 64 -20.94 -24.58 1.63
CA THR A 64 -21.36 -24.36 0.24
C THR A 64 -20.16 -24.23 -0.70
N GLU A 65 -20.26 -24.84 -1.88
CA GLU A 65 -19.31 -24.64 -2.99
C GLU A 65 -19.71 -23.37 -3.74
N ASN A 66 -18.78 -22.43 -3.90
CA ASN A 66 -19.05 -21.12 -4.51
C ASN A 66 -18.42 -20.98 -5.90
N ASN A 67 -18.41 -22.07 -6.65
CA ASN A 67 -17.79 -22.17 -7.97
C ASN A 67 -16.31 -21.77 -8.01
N CYS A 68 -15.55 -22.16 -6.98
CA CYS A 68 -14.13 -21.86 -6.87
C CYS A 68 -13.25 -22.77 -7.72
N ARG A 69 -13.86 -23.67 -8.51
CA ARG A 69 -13.19 -24.61 -9.42
C ARG A 69 -12.18 -25.54 -8.72
N ASP A 70 -12.33 -25.67 -7.41
CA ASP A 70 -11.60 -26.59 -6.56
C ASP A 70 -12.64 -27.42 -5.82
N THR A 71 -12.67 -28.72 -6.10
CA THR A 71 -13.61 -29.63 -5.45
C THR A 71 -13.02 -30.30 -4.22
N ALA A 72 -11.72 -30.14 -3.98
CA ALA A 72 -10.99 -30.82 -2.92
C ALA A 72 -10.78 -29.95 -1.68
N TYR A 73 -10.89 -28.61 -1.79
CA TYR A 73 -10.68 -27.74 -0.64
C TYR A 73 -11.69 -27.97 0.48
N ASP A 74 -11.22 -27.82 1.72
CA ASP A 74 -12.07 -27.83 2.91
C ASP A 74 -12.97 -26.59 2.90
N ARG A 75 -14.28 -26.83 2.81
CA ARG A 75 -15.28 -25.77 2.59
C ARG A 75 -15.80 -25.17 3.89
N ASP A 76 -15.49 -25.78 5.02
CA ASP A 76 -16.03 -25.40 6.31
C ASP A 76 -15.65 -23.94 6.63
N ASN A 77 -16.67 -23.14 6.95
CA ASN A 77 -16.51 -21.72 7.28
C ASN A 77 -17.69 -21.20 8.09
N GLU A 78 -17.52 -20.06 8.71
CA GLU A 78 -18.55 -19.34 9.45
C GLU A 78 -18.82 -17.98 8.78
N GLY A 79 -18.93 -17.99 7.44
CA GLY A 79 -19.34 -16.86 6.63
C GLY A 79 -20.87 -16.81 6.48
N HIS A 80 -21.46 -15.63 6.65
CA HIS A 80 -22.92 -15.44 6.56
C HIS A 80 -23.28 -14.19 5.74
N SER A 81 -23.74 -14.40 4.50
CA SER A 81 -24.06 -13.32 3.57
C SER A 81 -25.12 -12.38 4.13
N GLY A 82 -24.83 -11.10 4.08
CA GLY A 82 -25.71 -10.04 4.57
C GLY A 82 -25.72 -9.85 6.09
N PHE A 83 -24.99 -10.65 6.87
CA PHE A 83 -24.99 -10.50 8.33
C PHE A 83 -24.12 -9.31 8.78
N LEU A 84 -24.56 -8.67 9.85
CA LEU A 84 -23.89 -7.54 10.49
C LEU A 84 -23.12 -8.00 11.73
N ALA A 85 -21.95 -7.42 11.97
CA ALA A 85 -21.17 -7.67 13.17
C ALA A 85 -21.97 -7.37 14.45
N ILE A 86 -22.71 -6.25 14.44
CA ILE A 86 -23.55 -5.81 15.55
C ILE A 86 -24.63 -6.83 15.87
N ASP A 87 -25.30 -7.36 14.85
CA ASP A 87 -26.37 -8.34 15.04
C ASP A 87 -25.84 -9.67 15.56
N ILE A 88 -24.73 -10.17 14.99
CA ILE A 88 -24.06 -11.40 15.45
C ILE A 88 -23.68 -11.27 16.93
N ALA A 89 -23.11 -10.13 17.30
CA ALA A 89 -22.69 -9.85 18.67
C ALA A 89 -23.88 -9.76 19.63
N ASN A 90 -24.93 -9.01 19.27
CA ASN A 90 -26.09 -8.78 20.14
C ASN A 90 -26.93 -10.04 20.32
N LYS A 91 -27.05 -10.87 19.29
CA LYS A 91 -27.79 -12.14 19.34
C LYS A 91 -26.92 -13.30 19.88
N ASN A 92 -25.65 -13.04 20.22
CA ASN A 92 -24.68 -14.05 20.64
C ASN A 92 -24.61 -15.27 19.70
N GLN A 93 -24.72 -15.05 18.39
CA GLN A 93 -24.76 -16.15 17.41
C GLN A 93 -23.42 -16.89 17.38
N LEU A 94 -22.30 -16.16 17.49
CA LEU A 94 -20.95 -16.73 17.52
C LEU A 94 -20.75 -17.73 18.67
N GLY A 95 -21.39 -17.52 19.82
CA GLY A 95 -21.30 -18.47 20.94
C GLY A 95 -21.89 -19.84 20.60
N GLY A 96 -23.01 -19.88 19.88
CA GLY A 96 -23.62 -21.12 19.39
C GLY A 96 -22.76 -21.81 18.32
N TRP A 97 -22.18 -21.03 17.42
CA TRP A 97 -21.29 -21.53 16.37
C TRP A 97 -20.01 -22.13 16.93
N LEU A 98 -19.32 -21.42 17.84
CA LEU A 98 -18.10 -21.93 18.49
C LEU A 98 -18.37 -23.12 19.42
N LYS A 99 -19.57 -23.25 19.98
CA LYS A 99 -19.96 -24.45 20.73
C LYS A 99 -20.06 -25.68 19.81
N THR A 100 -20.58 -25.50 18.60
CA THR A 100 -20.78 -26.58 17.62
C THR A 100 -19.50 -26.89 16.85
N ASN A 101 -18.75 -25.86 16.51
CA ASN A 101 -17.54 -25.88 15.70
C ASN A 101 -16.41 -25.17 16.47
N PRO A 102 -15.84 -25.78 17.52
CA PRO A 102 -14.86 -25.07 18.33
C PRO A 102 -13.55 -24.86 17.58
N ALA A 103 -12.95 -23.69 17.77
CA ALA A 103 -11.80 -23.22 17.01
C ALA A 103 -10.58 -22.93 17.89
N ASP A 104 -9.40 -23.05 17.30
CA ASP A 104 -8.12 -22.65 17.89
C ASP A 104 -7.64 -21.32 17.30
N VAL A 105 -7.88 -21.13 16.00
CA VAL A 105 -7.59 -19.91 15.25
C VAL A 105 -8.86 -19.39 14.58
N VAL A 106 -9.08 -18.08 14.61
CA VAL A 106 -10.18 -17.40 13.91
C VAL A 106 -9.61 -16.26 13.06
N THR A 107 -10.02 -16.19 11.79
CA THR A 107 -9.91 -14.96 10.99
C THR A 107 -11.28 -14.30 10.93
N MET A 108 -11.36 -12.99 11.18
CA MET A 108 -12.61 -12.23 11.18
C MET A 108 -12.57 -11.12 10.13
N HIS A 109 -13.51 -11.14 9.18
CA HIS A 109 -13.77 -10.06 8.22
C HIS A 109 -15.27 -9.70 8.26
N LEU A 110 -15.61 -8.63 8.98
CA LEU A 110 -16.99 -8.18 9.22
C LEU A 110 -17.06 -6.66 9.27
N GLY A 111 -18.24 -6.08 9.04
CA GLY A 111 -18.46 -4.63 9.14
C GLY A 111 -18.88 -3.99 7.82
N THR A 112 -18.69 -4.69 6.69
CA THR A 112 -19.15 -4.25 5.37
C THR A 112 -20.66 -4.01 5.39
N ASN A 113 -21.44 -4.97 5.89
CA ASN A 113 -22.89 -4.85 5.96
C ASN A 113 -23.36 -3.83 6.98
N ASP A 114 -22.65 -3.67 8.10
CA ASP A 114 -22.97 -2.65 9.10
C ASP A 114 -22.88 -1.24 8.48
N ILE A 115 -21.88 -1.01 7.62
CA ILE A 115 -21.69 0.25 6.89
C ILE A 115 -22.73 0.37 5.75
N VAL A 116 -22.79 -0.61 4.85
CA VAL A 116 -23.54 -0.50 3.59
C VAL A 116 -25.04 -0.58 3.80
N GLN A 117 -25.52 -1.51 4.65
CA GLN A 117 -26.95 -1.75 4.83
C GLN A 117 -27.58 -0.84 5.89
N GLN A 118 -26.82 -0.46 6.92
CA GLN A 118 -27.35 0.20 8.11
C GLN A 118 -26.62 1.49 8.50
N ASN A 119 -25.65 1.93 7.68
CA ASN A 119 -24.91 3.17 7.85
C ASN A 119 -24.27 3.35 9.25
N LYS A 120 -23.89 2.24 9.90
CA LYS A 120 -23.41 2.23 11.28
C LYS A 120 -22.09 2.98 11.44
N ALA A 121 -21.88 3.56 12.62
CA ALA A 121 -20.64 4.23 12.94
C ALA A 121 -19.54 3.22 13.28
N ALA A 122 -18.29 3.56 13.00
CA ALA A 122 -17.13 2.71 13.31
C ALA A 122 -17.09 2.32 14.80
N ALA A 123 -17.46 3.23 15.70
CA ALA A 123 -17.50 2.98 17.14
C ALA A 123 -18.46 1.84 17.52
N ASP A 124 -19.65 1.78 16.90
CA ASP A 124 -20.64 0.74 17.18
C ASP A 124 -20.16 -0.64 16.70
N ILE A 125 -19.51 -0.68 15.53
CA ILE A 125 -18.95 -1.90 14.95
C ILE A 125 -17.79 -2.41 15.82
N VAL A 126 -16.92 -1.52 16.28
CA VAL A 126 -15.81 -1.86 17.20
C VAL A 126 -16.33 -2.33 18.57
N ALA A 127 -17.43 -1.76 19.07
CA ALA A 127 -18.09 -2.26 20.27
C ALA A 127 -18.63 -3.68 20.06
N ALA A 128 -19.19 -3.98 18.88
CA ALA A 128 -19.58 -5.34 18.52
C ALA A 128 -18.38 -6.29 18.43
N PHE A 129 -17.27 -5.86 17.82
CA PHE A 129 -16.05 -6.67 17.76
C PHE A 129 -15.52 -7.01 19.16
N THR A 130 -15.62 -6.09 20.12
CA THR A 130 -15.26 -6.33 21.52
C THR A 130 -16.08 -7.49 22.12
N LYS A 131 -17.40 -7.51 21.88
CA LYS A 131 -18.28 -8.62 22.32
C LYS A 131 -17.94 -9.94 21.62
N LEU A 132 -17.63 -9.89 20.32
CA LEU A 132 -17.23 -11.08 19.55
C LEU A 132 -15.91 -11.67 20.07
N VAL A 133 -14.89 -10.84 20.30
CA VAL A 133 -13.62 -11.27 20.92
C VAL A 133 -13.84 -11.84 22.32
N GLY A 134 -14.72 -11.23 23.12
CA GLY A 134 -15.13 -11.78 24.42
C GLY A 134 -15.73 -13.18 24.30
N THR A 135 -16.60 -13.39 23.30
CA THR A 135 -17.23 -14.68 23.00
C THR A 135 -16.21 -15.72 22.55
N MET A 136 -15.27 -15.33 21.67
CA MET A 136 -14.14 -16.16 21.24
C MET A 136 -13.30 -16.63 22.44
N ARG A 137 -12.90 -15.70 23.31
CA ARG A 137 -12.08 -16.00 24.50
C ARG A 137 -12.83 -16.82 25.56
N ALA A 138 -14.15 -16.64 25.67
CA ALA A 138 -14.98 -17.48 26.53
C ALA A 138 -15.05 -18.93 26.02
N SER A 139 -15.04 -19.14 24.71
CA SER A 139 -14.99 -20.48 24.10
C SER A 139 -13.60 -21.12 24.23
N ASN A 140 -12.54 -20.35 23.96
CA ASN A 140 -11.15 -20.79 24.12
C ASN A 140 -10.29 -19.61 24.60
N PRO A 141 -9.81 -19.62 25.86
CA PRO A 141 -9.04 -18.50 26.43
C PRO A 141 -7.66 -18.32 25.78
N LYS A 142 -7.20 -19.26 24.95
CA LYS A 142 -5.96 -19.20 24.18
C LYS A 142 -6.18 -18.96 22.69
N MET A 143 -7.40 -18.64 22.27
CA MET A 143 -7.74 -18.51 20.86
C MET A 143 -6.85 -17.46 20.18
N LYS A 144 -6.35 -17.80 19.00
CA LYS A 144 -5.51 -16.95 18.16
C LYS A 144 -6.42 -16.21 17.19
N ILE A 145 -6.49 -14.89 17.30
CA ILE A 145 -7.50 -14.10 16.60
C ILE A 145 -6.80 -13.21 15.58
N ILE A 146 -7.29 -13.21 14.34
CA ILE A 146 -6.80 -12.34 13.28
C ILE A 146 -8.00 -11.53 12.77
N VAL A 147 -7.90 -10.21 12.79
CA VAL A 147 -8.97 -9.30 12.38
C VAL A 147 -8.54 -8.54 11.13
N ALA A 148 -9.36 -8.56 10.09
CA ALA A 148 -9.10 -7.78 8.89
C ALA A 148 -9.57 -6.34 9.04
N GLN A 149 -8.74 -5.40 8.59
CA GLN A 149 -9.26 -4.17 8.00
C GLN A 149 -10.05 -4.56 6.73
N ILE A 150 -11.17 -3.90 6.50
CA ILE A 150 -12.15 -4.22 5.45
C ILE A 150 -11.64 -3.74 4.10
N ILE A 151 -11.85 -4.54 3.04
CA ILE A 151 -11.50 -4.18 1.66
C ILE A 151 -12.22 -2.89 1.19
N PRO A 152 -11.70 -2.14 0.20
CA PRO A 152 -12.40 -1.01 -0.39
C PRO A 152 -13.67 -1.48 -1.11
N LEU A 153 -14.65 -0.58 -1.24
CA LEU A 153 -15.89 -0.83 -1.97
C LEU A 153 -15.89 -0.06 -3.30
N GLY A 154 -16.40 -0.66 -4.36
CA GLY A 154 -16.59 -0.05 -5.68
C GLY A 154 -17.95 0.64 -5.84
N ILE A 155 -18.80 0.58 -4.82
CA ILE A 155 -20.14 1.17 -4.80
C ILE A 155 -20.23 2.35 -3.82
N GLY A 156 -21.05 3.34 -4.19
CA GLY A 156 -21.41 4.46 -3.32
C GLY A 156 -20.22 5.23 -2.74
N ASN A 157 -20.51 6.05 -1.72
CA ASN A 157 -19.50 6.84 -0.99
C ASN A 157 -19.17 6.21 0.37
N TYR A 158 -19.05 4.88 0.42
CA TYR A 158 -18.85 4.14 1.68
C TYR A 158 -17.38 4.07 2.12
N ASN A 159 -16.41 4.32 1.23
CA ASN A 159 -14.99 4.15 1.54
C ASN A 159 -14.49 5.04 2.68
N ILE A 160 -15.09 6.21 2.91
CA ILE A 160 -14.78 7.05 4.07
C ILE A 160 -15.09 6.29 5.37
N LYS A 161 -16.28 5.69 5.48
CA LYS A 161 -16.69 4.89 6.64
C LYS A 161 -15.89 3.60 6.79
N VAL A 162 -15.55 2.95 5.67
CA VAL A 162 -14.65 1.79 5.67
C VAL A 162 -13.28 2.17 6.23
N GLN A 163 -12.71 3.30 5.77
CA GLN A 163 -11.44 3.80 6.29
C GLN A 163 -11.52 4.21 7.76
N ASP A 164 -12.63 4.79 8.21
CA ASP A 164 -12.84 5.11 9.63
C ASP A 164 -12.89 3.85 10.50
N LEU A 165 -13.60 2.81 10.05
CA LEU A 165 -13.57 1.50 10.71
C LEU A 165 -12.16 0.91 10.72
N ASN A 166 -11.48 0.90 9.57
CA ASN A 166 -10.12 0.36 9.44
C ASN A 166 -9.12 1.07 10.36
N ARG A 167 -9.24 2.39 10.50
CA ARG A 167 -8.44 3.21 11.41
C ARG A 167 -8.74 2.87 12.87
N ALA A 168 -10.00 2.61 13.21
CA ALA A 168 -10.42 2.26 14.57
C ALA A 168 -10.01 0.84 14.98
N ILE A 169 -9.97 -0.12 14.05
CA ILE A 169 -9.60 -1.52 14.32
C ILE A 169 -8.19 -1.66 14.91
N VAL A 170 -7.22 -0.89 14.42
CA VAL A 170 -5.80 -1.03 14.84
C VAL A 170 -5.60 -0.73 16.34
N PRO A 171 -5.92 0.46 16.87
CA PRO A 171 -5.76 0.75 18.29
C PRO A 171 -6.72 -0.08 19.16
N TRP A 172 -7.91 -0.43 18.66
CA TRP A 172 -8.83 -1.32 19.37
C TRP A 172 -8.23 -2.71 19.61
N ALA A 173 -7.68 -3.33 18.56
CA ALA A 173 -7.08 -4.66 18.65
C ALA A 173 -5.87 -4.64 19.59
N GLN A 174 -5.04 -3.59 19.53
CA GLN A 174 -3.92 -3.39 20.46
C GLN A 174 -4.40 -3.31 21.92
N GLY A 175 -5.46 -2.54 22.19
CA GLY A 175 -6.02 -2.37 23.54
C GLY A 175 -6.61 -3.65 24.14
N LEU A 176 -7.06 -4.59 23.30
CA LEU A 176 -7.56 -5.91 23.75
C LEU A 176 -6.53 -7.03 23.64
N ASN A 177 -5.34 -6.78 23.10
CA ASN A 177 -4.34 -7.80 22.83
C ASN A 177 -3.82 -8.44 24.12
N SER A 178 -3.47 -9.74 24.07
CA SER A 178 -2.88 -10.45 25.21
C SER A 178 -1.93 -11.53 24.75
N THR A 179 -0.96 -11.92 25.59
CA THR A 179 -0.02 -13.01 25.26
C THR A 179 -0.74 -14.35 25.08
N ALA A 180 -1.75 -14.64 25.92
CA ALA A 180 -2.46 -15.91 25.87
C ALA A 180 -3.39 -16.03 24.63
N SER A 181 -4.10 -14.94 24.31
CA SER A 181 -5.00 -14.84 23.16
C SER A 181 -4.66 -13.57 22.38
N PRO A 182 -3.62 -13.63 21.51
CA PRO A 182 -3.23 -12.50 20.69
C PRO A 182 -4.28 -12.15 19.64
N ILE A 183 -4.36 -10.86 19.32
CA ILE A 183 -5.13 -10.30 18.21
C ILE A 183 -4.14 -9.69 17.23
N TRP A 184 -4.09 -10.22 16.01
CA TRP A 184 -3.34 -9.60 14.91
C TRP A 184 -4.31 -8.88 13.97
N VAL A 185 -3.91 -7.72 13.48
CA VAL A 185 -4.65 -7.01 12.44
C VAL A 185 -3.96 -7.25 11.10
N VAL A 186 -4.75 -7.57 10.08
CA VAL A 186 -4.27 -7.64 8.69
C VAL A 186 -4.91 -6.55 7.85
N ASP A 187 -4.13 -5.94 6.98
CA ASP A 187 -4.59 -4.90 6.07
C ASP A 187 -5.07 -5.53 4.75
N GLN A 188 -6.38 -5.72 4.59
CA GLN A 188 -6.97 -6.13 3.32
C GLN A 188 -7.33 -4.93 2.43
N TYR A 189 -7.12 -3.70 2.90
CA TYR A 189 -7.50 -2.49 2.19
C TYR A 189 -6.41 -2.05 1.21
N THR A 190 -5.17 -1.93 1.70
CA THR A 190 -4.05 -1.41 0.92
C THR A 190 -3.68 -2.36 -0.22
N GLY A 191 -3.53 -1.83 -1.44
CA GLY A 191 -3.21 -2.62 -2.63
C GLY A 191 -4.42 -3.35 -3.25
N PHE A 192 -5.60 -3.22 -2.64
CA PHE A 192 -6.87 -3.71 -3.17
C PHE A 192 -7.56 -2.58 -3.96
N SER A 193 -8.07 -2.90 -5.15
CA SER A 193 -8.73 -1.97 -6.06
C SER A 193 -10.24 -2.15 -5.98
N GLY A 194 -10.95 -1.11 -5.53
CA GLY A 194 -12.42 -1.10 -5.50
C GLY A 194 -13.09 -1.25 -6.88
N SER A 195 -12.37 -1.00 -7.97
CA SER A 195 -12.89 -1.15 -9.33
C SER A 195 -12.33 -2.35 -10.09
N GLY A 196 -11.10 -2.77 -9.81
CA GLY A 196 -10.42 -3.87 -10.52
C GLY A 196 -10.53 -5.23 -9.85
N ASP A 197 -10.66 -5.27 -8.51
CA ASP A 197 -10.60 -6.51 -7.73
C ASP A 197 -11.97 -6.98 -7.24
N LEU A 198 -13.05 -6.27 -7.59
CA LEU A 198 -14.42 -6.60 -7.22
C LEU A 198 -15.23 -7.00 -8.46
N ARG A 199 -16.17 -7.94 -8.31
CA ARG A 199 -17.08 -8.35 -9.40
C ARG A 199 -18.34 -7.50 -9.51
N ASP A 200 -18.80 -6.95 -8.39
CA ASP A 200 -20.07 -6.22 -8.25
C ASP A 200 -19.90 -4.94 -7.40
N GLY A 201 -18.65 -4.53 -7.18
CA GLY A 201 -18.31 -3.40 -6.33
C GLY A 201 -18.42 -3.67 -4.82
N VAL A 202 -18.71 -4.90 -4.40
CA VAL A 202 -18.64 -5.31 -2.97
C VAL A 202 -17.79 -6.56 -2.80
N HIS A 203 -18.01 -7.57 -3.64
CA HIS A 203 -17.40 -8.88 -3.47
C HIS A 203 -16.18 -9.07 -4.38
N PRO A 204 -15.10 -9.66 -3.86
CA PRO A 204 -13.93 -10.01 -4.66
C PRO A 204 -14.26 -10.80 -5.93
N ASN A 205 -13.50 -10.51 -6.99
CA ASN A 205 -13.31 -11.40 -8.13
C ASN A 205 -12.06 -12.27 -7.90
N ASP A 206 -11.64 -13.07 -8.89
CA ASP A 206 -10.49 -13.99 -8.73
C ASP A 206 -9.18 -13.28 -8.34
N ALA A 207 -8.93 -12.09 -8.89
CA ALA A 207 -7.75 -11.28 -8.56
C ALA A 207 -7.84 -10.72 -7.13
N GLY A 208 -9.01 -10.22 -6.74
CA GLY A 208 -9.27 -9.80 -5.36
C GLY A 208 -9.12 -10.95 -4.36
N ASP A 209 -9.64 -12.12 -4.68
CA ASP A 209 -9.51 -13.32 -3.86
C ASP A 209 -8.03 -13.73 -3.69
N ALA A 210 -7.22 -13.63 -4.75
CA ALA A 210 -5.79 -13.90 -4.68
C ALA A 210 -5.07 -12.91 -3.76
N LYS A 211 -5.41 -11.61 -3.84
CA LYS A 211 -4.86 -10.58 -2.95
C LYS A 211 -5.24 -10.84 -1.49
N MET A 212 -6.52 -11.14 -1.22
CA MET A 212 -6.96 -11.45 0.13
C MET A 212 -6.25 -12.68 0.70
N ALA A 213 -6.11 -13.74 -0.09
CA ALA A 213 -5.40 -14.94 0.33
C ALA A 213 -3.91 -14.67 0.61
N ASN A 214 -3.27 -13.78 -0.16
CA ASN A 214 -1.88 -13.39 0.04
C ASN A 214 -1.65 -12.63 1.36
N VAL A 215 -2.62 -11.82 1.78
CA VAL A 215 -2.60 -11.14 3.07
C VAL A 215 -2.92 -12.10 4.22
N TRP A 216 -3.91 -12.97 4.05
CA TRP A 216 -4.31 -13.93 5.09
C TRP A 216 -3.23 -14.96 5.40
N PHE A 217 -2.57 -15.51 4.37
CA PHE A 217 -1.66 -16.65 4.51
C PHE A 217 -0.56 -16.47 5.57
N PRO A 218 0.28 -15.42 5.55
CA PRO A 218 1.32 -15.26 6.55
C PRO A 218 0.76 -15.07 7.97
N ALA A 219 -0.40 -14.43 8.12
CA ALA A 219 -1.02 -14.21 9.42
C ALA A 219 -1.59 -15.51 10.01
N VAL A 220 -2.24 -16.36 9.19
CA VAL A 220 -2.76 -17.65 9.68
C VAL A 220 -1.63 -18.62 10.02
N VAL A 221 -0.55 -18.66 9.23
CA VAL A 221 0.64 -19.48 9.54
C VAL A 221 1.22 -19.08 10.89
N ARG A 222 1.43 -17.78 11.13
CA ARG A 222 1.88 -17.26 12.43
C ARG A 222 0.96 -17.67 13.59
N ALA A 223 -0.35 -17.66 13.36
CA ALA A 223 -1.31 -18.10 14.36
C ALA A 223 -1.21 -19.61 14.63
N PHE A 224 -0.99 -20.43 13.58
CA PHE A 224 -0.81 -21.87 13.72
C PHE A 224 0.47 -22.22 14.49
N GLU A 225 1.58 -21.53 14.21
CA GLU A 225 2.83 -21.65 14.96
C GLU A 225 2.61 -21.33 16.45
N ALA A 226 1.86 -20.27 16.75
CA ALA A 226 1.54 -19.90 18.13
C ALA A 226 0.67 -20.97 18.84
N VAL A 227 -0.23 -21.64 18.12
CA VAL A 227 -0.97 -22.80 18.67
C VAL A 227 -0.02 -23.99 18.91
N GLY A 228 0.88 -24.27 17.97
CA GLY A 228 1.88 -25.34 18.10
C GLY A 228 2.79 -25.14 19.32
N ALA A 229 3.27 -23.90 19.52
CA ALA A 229 4.05 -23.50 20.68
C ALA A 229 3.28 -23.70 22.00
N ASP A 230 2.01 -23.29 22.05
CA ASP A 230 1.15 -23.46 23.23
C ASP A 230 0.87 -24.94 23.57
N ARG A 231 0.87 -25.82 22.56
CA ARG A 231 0.66 -27.26 22.70
C ARG A 231 1.95 -28.04 23.00
N GLY A 232 3.11 -27.38 23.03
CA GLY A 232 4.41 -28.02 23.27
C GLY A 232 4.90 -28.88 22.09
N VAL A 233 4.41 -28.61 20.87
CA VAL A 233 4.80 -29.32 19.64
C VAL A 233 5.83 -28.47 18.88
N VAL A 234 7.04 -28.36 19.43
CA VAL A 234 8.25 -27.98 18.68
C VAL A 234 9.41 -28.81 19.26
N GLY A 235 10.12 -29.54 18.39
CA GLY A 235 11.04 -30.61 18.72
C GLY A 235 12.17 -30.26 19.70
N ARG A 236 12.33 -31.11 20.72
CA ARG A 236 13.62 -31.35 21.38
C ARG A 236 14.05 -32.78 21.09
N ASP A 237 14.68 -32.99 19.95
CA ASP A 237 15.56 -34.14 19.77
C ASP A 237 16.98 -33.72 20.17
N THR A 238 17.32 -34.13 21.40
CA THR A 238 18.63 -34.60 21.88
C THR A 238 19.91 -34.05 21.24
N VAL A 239 20.65 -33.25 22.01
CA VAL A 239 22.11 -33.42 22.11
C VAL A 239 22.47 -33.61 23.58
N THR A 240 22.86 -34.84 23.89
CA THR A 240 23.45 -35.26 25.17
C THR A 240 24.75 -34.51 25.44
N ALA A 241 24.83 -33.91 26.64
CA ALA A 241 26.07 -33.39 27.19
C ALA A 241 27.06 -34.52 27.47
N SER A 242 28.25 -34.45 26.87
CA SER A 242 29.44 -35.18 27.33
C SER A 242 30.48 -34.16 27.79
N ARG A 243 31.00 -34.47 28.97
CA ARG A 243 31.88 -33.70 29.86
C ARG A 243 33.26 -33.42 29.25
N ALA A 244 33.76 -32.24 29.59
CA ALA A 244 35.01 -31.62 29.13
C ALA A 244 36.30 -32.39 29.50
N THR A 245 37.30 -32.32 28.61
CA THR A 245 38.72 -32.21 28.96
C THR A 245 39.43 -31.24 28.00
N SER A 246 39.89 -30.12 28.57
CA SER A 246 40.98 -29.19 28.19
C SER A 246 41.33 -28.86 26.72
N LEU A 247 41.16 -27.57 26.40
CA LEU A 247 41.81 -26.67 25.41
C LEU A 247 43.37 -26.76 25.39
N PRO A 248 44.14 -26.13 24.45
CA PRO A 248 43.84 -24.92 23.62
C PRO A 248 44.29 -25.04 22.13
N THR A 249 44.13 -24.12 21.16
CA THR A 249 43.90 -22.65 21.10
C THR A 249 43.44 -22.30 19.67
N ASP A 250 42.89 -21.08 19.52
CA ASP A 250 42.75 -20.26 18.30
C ASP A 250 41.40 -20.24 17.53
N THR A 251 40.46 -19.56 18.19
CA THR A 251 39.55 -18.47 17.73
C THR A 251 38.93 -18.52 16.32
N LEU A 252 37.71 -19.07 16.32
CA LEU A 252 36.49 -18.74 15.54
C LEU A 252 35.96 -17.34 15.95
N ALA A 253 35.39 -16.50 15.07
CA ALA A 253 34.12 -16.52 14.33
C ALA A 253 33.01 -15.63 14.95
N HIS A 254 32.26 -15.00 14.04
CA HIS A 254 30.82 -14.74 14.02
C HIS A 254 30.04 -15.00 15.33
N ALA A 255 29.40 -13.94 15.84
CA ALA A 255 28.43 -14.02 16.93
C ALA A 255 27.00 -13.79 16.41
N SER A 256 26.16 -14.79 16.67
CA SER A 256 24.70 -14.75 16.70
C SER A 256 24.23 -14.17 18.04
N ILE A 257 23.11 -13.45 18.07
CA ILE A 257 22.50 -12.94 19.31
C ILE A 257 21.12 -13.57 19.51
N SER A 258 20.92 -14.19 20.67
CA SER A 258 19.62 -14.41 21.28
C SER A 258 19.73 -14.34 22.81
N SER A 259 18.76 -13.60 23.37
CA SER A 259 18.28 -13.58 24.76
C SER A 259 19.10 -12.91 25.87
N LEU A 260 18.53 -11.85 26.45
CA LEU A 260 18.59 -11.58 27.89
C LEU A 260 17.25 -10.99 28.38
N ILE A 261 16.69 -11.58 29.45
CA ILE A 261 15.59 -11.08 30.28
C ILE A 261 16.18 -10.73 31.66
N ILE A 262 15.45 -9.88 32.41
CA ILE A 262 15.60 -9.45 33.83
C ILE A 262 16.31 -8.08 33.93
N GLN A 263 15.76 -6.98 34.48
CA GLN A 263 15.00 -6.83 35.73
C GLN A 263 14.21 -5.51 35.79
N ASN A 264 13.08 -5.56 36.48
CA ASN A 264 12.19 -4.46 36.82
C ASN A 264 12.72 -3.71 38.08
N LYS A 265 12.87 -2.38 38.05
CA LYS A 265 12.98 -1.54 39.25
C LYS A 265 12.37 -0.15 38.98
N LEU A 266 11.42 0.21 39.85
CA LEU A 266 10.65 1.45 39.89
C LEU A 266 11.39 2.61 40.58
N LEU A 267 10.84 3.82 40.37
CA LEU A 267 10.86 5.08 41.15
C LEU A 267 11.74 6.23 40.58
N PRO A 268 11.41 7.53 40.82
CA PRO A 268 10.21 8.25 40.39
C PRO A 268 10.48 9.68 39.82
N VAL A 269 9.39 10.36 39.45
CA VAL A 269 9.15 11.68 38.84
C VAL A 269 9.85 12.90 39.50
N SER A 270 10.34 13.87 38.69
CA SER A 270 10.24 15.32 38.99
C SER A 270 10.59 16.27 37.81
N THR A 271 9.58 17.06 37.40
CA THR A 271 9.55 18.51 37.05
C THR A 271 10.39 19.17 35.92
N TYR A 272 9.63 19.68 34.94
CA TYR A 272 9.72 20.93 34.13
C TYR A 272 10.91 21.90 34.25
N ALA A 273 11.46 22.30 33.09
CA ALA A 273 11.69 23.72 32.70
C ALA A 273 11.99 23.85 31.18
N HIS A 274 11.48 24.92 30.56
CA HIS A 274 11.66 25.32 29.14
C HIS A 274 12.94 26.18 28.90
N PRO A 275 13.36 26.43 27.62
CA PRO A 275 14.74 26.70 27.18
C PRO A 275 15.08 28.19 26.92
N PRO A 276 16.34 28.53 26.56
CA PRO A 276 16.63 29.16 25.26
C PRO A 276 18.08 28.87 24.73
N PRO A 277 18.65 29.60 23.74
CA PRO A 277 18.31 29.63 22.32
C PRO A 277 19.51 29.21 21.41
N TRP A 278 19.21 29.06 20.11
CA TRP A 278 20.07 28.79 18.95
C TRP A 278 21.52 29.31 18.98
N GLU A 279 22.48 28.48 18.55
CA GLU A 279 23.67 28.97 17.84
C GLU A 279 24.19 27.91 16.84
N ASN A 280 24.34 28.36 15.59
CA ASN A 280 24.74 27.61 14.42
C ASN A 280 26.25 27.79 14.24
N GLN A 281 27.08 26.74 14.42
CA GLN A 281 28.43 26.69 13.85
C GLN A 281 28.78 25.26 13.45
N GLY A 282 29.00 25.07 12.14
CA GLY A 282 29.42 23.81 11.57
C GLY A 282 30.91 23.52 11.81
N THR A 283 31.28 22.25 11.70
CA THR A 283 32.48 21.72 11.04
C THR A 283 32.54 20.21 11.26
N SER A 284 32.59 19.44 10.17
CA SER A 284 33.01 18.02 10.21
C SER A 284 34.49 17.91 10.56
N PRO A 285 34.90 16.78 11.15
CA PRO A 285 35.75 15.87 10.39
C PRO A 285 35.35 14.40 10.51
N GLU A 286 35.80 13.64 9.53
CA GLU A 286 35.50 12.24 9.21
C GLU A 286 36.03 11.21 10.24
N GLY A 287 35.37 10.05 10.33
CA GLY A 287 36.06 8.77 10.56
C GLY A 287 35.44 7.75 11.53
N SER A 288 34.71 6.78 10.95
CA SER A 288 34.72 5.34 11.29
C SER A 288 33.83 4.77 12.43
N GLY A 289 32.85 3.95 12.04
CA GLY A 289 32.43 2.72 12.77
C GLY A 289 30.96 2.60 13.18
N CYS A 290 30.34 1.44 12.87
CA CYS A 290 29.05 0.84 13.30
C CYS A 290 27.75 1.65 13.02
N ASP A 291 26.62 1.12 12.53
CA ASP A 291 26.10 -0.24 12.36
C ASP A 291 25.23 -0.32 11.08
N ARG A 292 25.25 -1.47 10.40
CA ARG A 292 24.31 -1.80 9.33
C ARG A 292 23.00 -2.26 9.98
N ASP A 293 22.02 -1.37 10.11
CA ASP A 293 20.58 -1.71 10.12
C ASP A 293 19.72 -0.43 10.19
N GLN A 294 19.61 0.25 9.04
CA GLN A 294 18.53 1.21 8.80
C GLN A 294 18.30 1.32 7.29
N THR A 295 17.76 0.25 6.71
CA THR A 295 17.10 0.31 5.40
C THR A 295 15.61 0.48 5.63
N CYS A 296 15.02 1.43 4.91
CA CYS A 296 13.62 1.75 5.10
C CYS A 296 12.70 0.66 4.58
N LEU A 297 12.19 -0.05 5.58
CA LEU A 297 11.05 -0.93 5.50
C LEU A 297 10.05 -0.38 6.50
N TYR A 298 8.97 0.20 5.94
CA TYR A 298 7.66 0.42 6.54
C TYR A 298 7.59 1.07 7.93
N PRO A 299 7.12 2.33 8.06
CA PRO A 299 6.60 2.79 9.33
C PRO A 299 5.20 2.19 9.56
N HIS A 300 5.15 1.34 10.57
CA HIS A 300 3.96 1.08 11.36
C HIS A 300 3.35 2.38 11.90
N ALA A 301 2.00 2.42 11.95
CA ALA A 301 1.17 3.21 12.85
C ALA A 301 1.26 4.76 12.75
N TYR A 302 0.15 5.39 12.34
CA TYR A 302 -0.07 6.81 12.62
C TYR A 302 -0.83 6.96 13.94
N ASN A 303 -0.08 7.11 15.03
CA ASN A 303 -0.41 8.14 16.01
C ASN A 303 0.51 9.32 15.68
N ARG A 304 -0.09 10.41 15.19
CA ARG A 304 0.48 11.74 14.97
C ARG A 304 1.96 11.76 14.56
N VAL A 305 2.25 11.55 13.28
CA VAL A 305 3.58 11.85 12.73
C VAL A 305 3.57 13.26 12.13
N SER A 306 4.61 14.01 12.47
CA SER A 306 4.94 15.31 11.89
C SER A 306 5.29 15.13 10.40
N ALA A 307 5.18 16.21 9.62
CA ALA A 307 5.44 16.24 8.17
C ALA A 307 6.84 15.71 7.73
N ASP A 308 7.75 15.45 8.68
CA ASP A 308 9.12 15.01 8.43
C ASP A 308 9.26 13.53 7.99
N SER A 309 8.32 12.63 8.32
CA SER A 309 8.47 11.17 8.04
C SER A 309 8.11 10.73 6.62
N ASP A 310 7.14 11.39 5.99
CA ASP A 310 6.80 11.16 4.58
C ASP A 310 7.92 11.65 3.66
N ASP A 311 8.63 12.70 4.09
CA ASP A 311 9.80 13.23 3.40
C ASP A 311 10.96 12.23 3.39
N THR A 312 11.15 11.49 4.49
CA THR A 312 12.26 10.51 4.63
C THR A 312 12.09 9.32 3.67
N CYS A 313 10.90 8.73 3.59
CA CYS A 313 10.60 7.60 2.69
C CYS A 313 10.72 7.99 1.20
N ARG A 314 10.30 9.22 0.86
CA ARG A 314 10.45 9.79 -0.49
C ARG A 314 11.93 9.98 -0.85
N GLN A 315 12.71 10.55 0.06
CA GLN A 315 14.13 10.81 -0.15
C GLN A 315 14.93 9.52 -0.34
N GLU A 316 14.55 8.44 0.35
CA GLU A 316 15.21 7.13 0.23
C GLU A 316 14.93 6.43 -1.10
N LEU A 317 13.72 6.52 -1.63
CA LEU A 317 13.40 5.98 -2.96
C LEU A 317 14.21 6.70 -4.04
N VAL A 318 14.35 8.02 -3.92
CA VAL A 318 15.18 8.83 -4.82
C VAL A 318 16.66 8.47 -4.64
N ALA A 319 17.15 8.31 -3.41
CA ALA A 319 18.52 7.91 -3.13
C ALA A 319 18.84 6.52 -3.70
N TRP A 320 17.93 5.55 -3.52
CA TRP A 320 18.05 4.21 -4.12
C TRP A 320 18.12 4.29 -5.64
N LEU A 321 17.22 5.05 -6.27
CA LEU A 321 17.19 5.20 -7.72
C LEU A 321 18.50 5.81 -8.26
N ASN A 322 19.03 6.82 -7.57
CA ASN A 322 20.31 7.44 -7.92
C ASN A 322 21.49 6.49 -7.71
N ASN A 323 21.50 5.69 -6.64
CA ASN A 323 22.55 4.71 -6.38
C ASN A 323 22.54 3.58 -7.41
N LEU A 324 21.36 3.04 -7.73
CA LEU A 324 21.19 1.97 -8.71
C LEU A 324 21.55 2.43 -10.12
N LEU A 325 21.14 3.64 -10.50
CA LEU A 325 21.24 4.12 -11.89
C LEU A 325 22.36 5.13 -12.12
N GLN A 326 23.07 5.60 -11.09
CA GLN A 326 24.04 6.71 -11.20
C GLN A 326 23.41 7.93 -11.90
N LEU A 327 22.26 8.38 -11.38
CA LEU A 327 21.52 9.57 -11.83
C LEU A 327 21.56 10.65 -10.74
N ASN A 328 21.04 11.84 -11.06
CA ASN A 328 20.85 12.94 -10.11
C ASN A 328 19.39 13.38 -10.07
N ILE A 329 18.51 12.44 -9.74
CA ILE A 329 17.10 12.70 -9.46
C ILE A 329 17.03 13.38 -8.09
N THR A 330 16.37 14.53 -8.02
CA THR A 330 16.16 15.29 -6.77
C THR A 330 14.69 15.29 -6.36
N LYS A 331 13.79 14.99 -7.30
CA LYS A 331 12.34 15.00 -7.13
C LYS A 331 11.70 13.80 -7.79
N VAL A 332 10.71 13.21 -7.15
CA VAL A 332 10.01 12.01 -7.66
C VAL A 332 9.29 12.27 -8.98
N GLU A 333 8.83 13.49 -9.20
CA GLU A 333 8.21 14.00 -10.41
C GLU A 333 9.07 13.77 -11.66
N GLN A 334 10.40 13.74 -11.52
CA GLN A 334 11.32 13.45 -12.63
C GLN A 334 11.18 12.02 -13.16
N CYS A 335 10.59 11.10 -12.38
CA CYS A 335 10.24 9.76 -12.84
C CYS A 335 9.12 9.79 -13.89
N GLY A 336 8.34 10.87 -13.96
CA GLY A 336 7.28 11.08 -14.95
C GLY A 336 7.79 11.23 -16.39
N THR A 337 9.11 11.34 -16.58
CA THR A 337 9.74 11.22 -17.91
C THR A 337 9.74 9.79 -18.45
N GLY A 338 9.54 8.78 -17.58
CA GLY A 338 9.59 7.36 -17.89
C GLY A 338 11.00 6.78 -18.10
N ALA A 339 12.04 7.61 -18.21
CA ALA A 339 13.39 7.15 -18.58
C ALA A 339 14.07 6.34 -17.48
N ALA A 340 14.06 6.84 -16.24
CA ALA A 340 14.62 6.13 -15.09
C ALA A 340 13.90 4.80 -14.84
N LEU A 341 12.57 4.80 -14.98
CA LEU A 341 11.74 3.60 -14.81
C LEU A 341 12.09 2.52 -15.83
N CYS A 342 12.24 2.88 -17.12
CA CYS A 342 12.72 1.93 -18.14
C CYS A 342 14.05 1.28 -17.75
N GLN A 343 14.96 2.05 -17.17
CA GLN A 343 16.28 1.55 -16.81
C GLN A 343 16.29 0.68 -15.56
N VAL A 344 15.39 0.91 -14.60
CA VAL A 344 15.19 -0.02 -13.49
C VAL A 344 14.81 -1.39 -14.02
N PHE A 345 13.86 -1.46 -14.97
CA PHE A 345 13.48 -2.75 -15.57
C PHE A 345 14.58 -3.33 -16.49
N ASP A 346 15.41 -2.49 -17.12
CA ASP A 346 16.61 -2.96 -17.83
C ASP A 346 17.60 -3.63 -16.89
N SER A 347 17.72 -3.15 -15.64
CA SER A 347 18.57 -3.80 -14.63
C SER A 347 18.06 -5.18 -14.21
N ILE A 348 16.76 -5.46 -14.38
CA ILE A 348 16.20 -6.78 -14.05
C ILE A 348 16.38 -7.73 -15.23
N PHE A 349 16.01 -7.28 -16.44
CA PHE A 349 15.83 -8.16 -17.60
C PHE A 349 16.90 -8.06 -18.69
N TYR A 350 17.70 -6.98 -18.70
CA TYR A 350 18.74 -6.70 -19.71
C TYR A 350 18.28 -6.57 -21.17
N ASP A 351 16.98 -6.65 -21.44
CA ASP A 351 16.40 -6.72 -22.78
C ASP A 351 15.50 -5.53 -23.14
N VAL A 352 15.49 -4.49 -22.29
CA VAL A 352 14.80 -3.23 -22.58
C VAL A 352 15.55 -2.54 -23.72
N PRO A 353 14.85 -2.01 -24.75
CA PRO A 353 15.51 -1.35 -25.87
C PRO A 353 16.00 0.05 -25.47
N MET A 354 17.06 0.12 -24.65
CA MET A 354 17.61 1.34 -24.05
C MET A 354 18.04 2.39 -25.08
N SER A 355 18.35 2.00 -26.32
CA SER A 355 18.63 2.94 -27.41
C SER A 355 17.42 3.79 -27.83
N ARG A 356 16.20 3.38 -27.47
CA ARG A 356 14.95 4.11 -27.73
C ARG A 356 14.52 4.98 -26.55
N VAL A 357 15.14 4.79 -25.38
CA VAL A 357 14.83 5.54 -24.17
C VAL A 357 15.57 6.88 -24.21
N LYS A 358 14.83 7.98 -23.98
CA LYS A 358 15.35 9.34 -24.02
C LYS A 358 15.49 9.89 -22.60
N PHE A 359 16.72 9.99 -22.10
CA PHE A 359 17.01 10.51 -20.75
C PHE A 359 16.94 12.04 -20.66
N ASN A 360 17.22 12.74 -21.75
CA ASN A 360 17.15 14.21 -21.83
C ASN A 360 15.81 14.67 -22.41
N ALA A 361 14.73 13.91 -22.20
CA ALA A 361 13.40 14.31 -22.64
C ALA A 361 12.91 15.49 -21.79
N ASN A 362 12.29 16.48 -22.43
CA ASN A 362 11.76 17.69 -21.78
C ASN A 362 10.35 18.06 -22.28
N THR A 363 9.69 17.18 -23.03
CA THR A 363 8.32 17.37 -23.52
C THR A 363 7.50 16.13 -23.22
N GLU A 364 6.21 16.32 -22.93
CA GLU A 364 5.28 15.22 -22.64
C GLU A 364 5.22 14.19 -23.77
N TYR A 365 5.26 14.67 -25.03
CA TYR A 365 5.34 13.80 -26.21
C TYR A 365 6.57 12.87 -26.19
N ALA A 366 7.72 13.34 -25.72
CA ALA A 366 8.91 12.51 -25.58
C ALA A 366 8.80 11.53 -24.40
N TYR A 367 8.11 11.89 -23.31
CA TYR A 367 7.83 11.00 -22.18
C TYR A 367 6.91 9.83 -22.60
N LEU A 368 5.89 10.10 -23.42
CA LEU A 368 5.02 9.06 -23.97
C LEU A 368 5.81 7.99 -24.74
N GLN A 369 6.89 8.37 -25.43
CA GLN A 369 7.76 7.40 -26.13
C GLN A 369 8.50 6.49 -25.14
N ASN A 370 8.98 7.03 -24.03
CA ASN A 370 9.60 6.24 -22.95
C ASN A 370 8.57 5.30 -22.30
N PHE A 371 7.37 5.81 -21.97
CA PHE A 371 6.32 4.95 -21.41
C PHE A 371 5.84 3.88 -22.39
N LYS A 372 5.88 4.13 -23.70
CA LYS A 372 5.59 3.08 -24.68
C LYS A 372 6.64 1.97 -24.66
N VAL A 373 7.92 2.31 -24.45
CA VAL A 373 8.98 1.32 -24.23
C VAL A 373 8.68 0.51 -22.96
N LEU A 374 8.34 1.18 -21.86
CA LEU A 374 8.03 0.53 -20.58
C LEU A 374 6.81 -0.39 -20.66
N GLN A 375 5.72 0.05 -21.30
CA GLN A 375 4.52 -0.77 -21.53
C GLN A 375 4.84 -2.04 -22.34
N ASN A 376 5.68 -1.92 -23.38
CA ASN A 376 6.09 -3.09 -24.16
C ASN A 376 6.95 -4.05 -23.32
N THR A 377 7.82 -3.54 -22.45
CA THR A 377 8.57 -4.36 -21.49
C THR A 377 7.64 -5.10 -20.53
N PHE A 378 6.63 -4.42 -19.98
CA PHE A 378 5.64 -5.04 -19.08
C PHE A 378 4.85 -6.13 -19.79
N ALA A 379 4.38 -5.86 -21.01
CA ALA A 379 3.66 -6.84 -21.81
C ALA A 379 4.55 -8.06 -22.13
N LYS A 380 5.82 -7.85 -22.48
CA LYS A 380 6.77 -8.93 -22.80
C LYS A 380 7.05 -9.84 -21.61
N HIS A 381 7.20 -9.27 -20.42
CA HIS A 381 7.51 -9.99 -19.17
C HIS A 381 6.27 -10.32 -18.34
N GLN A 382 5.06 -10.15 -18.89
CA GLN A 382 3.78 -10.48 -18.25
C GLN A 382 3.58 -9.79 -16.88
N ILE A 383 4.02 -8.54 -16.78
CA ILE A 383 3.85 -7.73 -15.58
C ILE A 383 2.43 -7.15 -15.57
N ASP A 384 1.56 -7.71 -14.72
CA ASP A 384 0.12 -7.39 -14.65
C ASP A 384 -0.20 -6.05 -13.95
N LYS A 385 0.78 -5.14 -13.84
CA LYS A 385 0.56 -3.79 -13.31
C LYS A 385 0.18 -2.83 -14.45
N PRO A 386 -1.04 -2.27 -14.48
CA PRO A 386 -1.40 -1.27 -15.47
C PRO A 386 -0.59 0.02 -15.26
N ILE A 387 0.05 0.49 -16.33
CA ILE A 387 0.80 1.75 -16.34
C ILE A 387 -0.18 2.87 -16.71
N ARG A 388 -0.56 3.70 -15.74
CA ARG A 388 -1.42 4.89 -15.93
C ARG A 388 -0.63 6.02 -16.58
N VAL A 389 -0.29 5.85 -17.86
CA VAL A 389 0.59 6.77 -18.61
C VAL A 389 0.09 8.21 -18.56
N GLU A 390 -1.21 8.44 -18.77
CA GLU A 390 -1.82 9.78 -18.76
C GLU A 390 -1.67 10.52 -17.42
N SER A 391 -1.61 9.80 -16.30
CA SER A 391 -1.40 10.37 -14.97
C SER A 391 0.10 10.58 -14.70
N LEU A 392 0.93 9.59 -15.05
CA LEU A 392 2.36 9.61 -14.78
C LEU A 392 3.10 10.68 -15.60
N VAL A 393 2.72 10.83 -16.87
CA VAL A 393 3.35 11.74 -17.82
C VAL A 393 3.15 13.22 -17.47
N LYS A 394 2.11 13.51 -16.66
CA LYS A 394 1.86 14.85 -16.09
C LYS A 394 2.84 15.21 -14.96
N CYS A 395 3.75 14.30 -14.62
CA CYS A 395 4.76 14.46 -13.57
C CYS A 395 4.17 14.86 -12.21
N LYS A 396 2.91 14.48 -11.91
CA LYS A 396 2.29 14.72 -10.61
C LYS A 396 3.02 13.89 -9.55
N MET A 397 3.36 14.53 -8.42
CA MET A 397 4.14 13.91 -7.35
C MET A 397 3.50 12.62 -6.84
N GLN A 398 2.20 12.64 -6.52
CA GLN A 398 1.53 11.50 -5.91
C GLN A 398 1.45 10.29 -6.86
N ASP A 399 1.11 10.51 -8.13
CA ASP A 399 1.03 9.44 -9.13
C ASP A 399 2.40 8.80 -9.37
N ASN A 400 3.45 9.62 -9.47
CA ASN A 400 4.81 9.15 -9.68
C ASN A 400 5.41 8.49 -8.44
N LEU A 401 5.05 8.94 -7.23
CA LEU A 401 5.47 8.33 -5.98
C LEU A 401 4.86 6.93 -5.80
N GLU A 402 3.55 6.80 -6.03
CA GLU A 402 2.86 5.50 -5.98
C GLU A 402 3.49 4.51 -6.97
N PHE A 403 3.76 4.97 -8.20
CA PHE A 403 4.36 4.10 -9.20
C PHE A 403 5.83 3.77 -8.91
N LEU A 404 6.61 4.72 -8.38
CA LEU A 404 8.00 4.48 -7.98
C LEU A 404 8.10 3.48 -6.82
N GLN A 405 7.18 3.53 -5.85
CA GLN A 405 7.08 2.55 -4.76
C GLN A 405 6.82 1.14 -5.30
N PHE A 406 5.90 0.98 -6.25
CA PHE A 406 5.69 -0.29 -6.95
C PHE A 406 6.97 -0.76 -7.67
N VAL A 407 7.64 0.14 -8.39
CA VAL A 407 8.86 -0.20 -9.14
C VAL A 407 9.98 -0.66 -8.20
N LYS A 408 10.15 -0.02 -7.05
CA LYS A 408 11.09 -0.47 -6.01
C LYS A 408 10.74 -1.87 -5.50
N GLN A 409 9.48 -2.08 -5.12
CA GLN A 409 9.01 -3.37 -4.62
C GLN A 409 9.20 -4.50 -5.66
N TYR A 410 8.90 -4.21 -6.92
CA TYR A 410 9.09 -5.17 -8.00
C TYR A 410 10.57 -5.50 -8.18
N TRP A 411 11.45 -4.48 -8.15
CA TRP A 411 12.89 -4.67 -8.26
C TRP A 411 13.44 -5.54 -7.11
N ASP A 412 13.02 -5.29 -5.87
CA ASP A 412 13.46 -6.09 -4.70
C ASP A 412 13.11 -7.57 -4.82
N GLN A 413 12.00 -7.89 -5.47
CA GLN A 413 11.51 -9.25 -5.63
C GLN A 413 12.12 -9.98 -6.84
N HIS A 414 12.53 -9.25 -7.88
CA HIS A 414 12.84 -9.83 -9.18
C HIS A 414 14.28 -9.57 -9.65
N PHE A 415 15.04 -8.70 -8.98
CA PHE A 415 16.43 -8.46 -9.37
C PHE A 415 17.29 -9.71 -9.12
N PRO A 416 17.99 -10.25 -10.14
CA PRO A 416 18.71 -11.53 -10.01
C PRO A 416 20.04 -11.44 -9.24
N GLY A 417 20.47 -10.25 -8.83
CA GLY A 417 21.72 -10.05 -8.10
C GLY A 417 22.99 -10.01 -8.95
N HIS A 418 22.88 -9.86 -10.28
CA HIS A 418 24.04 -9.74 -11.17
C HIS A 418 24.63 -8.33 -11.18
N ASP A 419 25.84 -8.17 -11.70
CA ASP A 419 26.44 -6.84 -11.90
C ASP A 419 25.69 -6.07 -12.99
N TYR A 420 25.40 -4.79 -12.74
CA TYR A 420 24.71 -3.90 -13.68
C TYR A 420 25.45 -2.57 -13.81
N ASP A 421 25.91 -2.24 -15.02
CA ASP A 421 26.54 -0.95 -15.33
C ASP A 421 25.52 0.00 -15.99
N PRO A 422 24.87 0.88 -15.23
CA PRO A 422 23.83 1.74 -15.78
C PRO A 422 24.37 2.80 -16.76
N VAL A 423 25.64 3.22 -16.65
CA VAL A 423 26.22 4.27 -17.51
C VAL A 423 26.51 3.70 -18.90
N ALA A 424 27.10 2.50 -18.95
CA ALA A 424 27.34 1.81 -20.22
C ALA A 424 26.03 1.49 -20.94
N ARG A 425 24.99 1.06 -20.21
CA ARG A 425 23.66 0.78 -20.77
C ARG A 425 23.00 2.02 -21.39
N ARG A 426 23.20 3.21 -20.79
CA ARG A 426 22.75 4.49 -21.38
C ARG A 426 23.62 5.00 -22.52
N LYS A 427 24.78 4.39 -22.79
CA LYS A 427 25.79 4.90 -23.73
C LYS A 427 26.15 6.37 -23.44
N GLY A 428 26.25 6.73 -22.16
CA GLY A 428 26.61 8.10 -21.72
C GLY A 428 25.47 9.12 -21.68
N GLN A 429 24.22 8.75 -21.98
CA GLN A 429 23.08 9.65 -21.77
C GLN A 429 22.75 9.80 -20.28
N GLY A 430 22.29 10.97 -19.83
CA GLY A 430 21.79 11.20 -18.47
C GLY A 430 22.84 11.16 -17.33
N ALA A 431 24.14 11.19 -17.64
CA ALA A 431 25.21 11.25 -16.64
C ALA A 431 25.41 12.68 -16.10
N VAL A 432 25.84 12.79 -14.84
CA VAL A 432 26.38 14.04 -14.27
C VAL A 432 27.70 14.35 -14.98
N ALA A 433 27.86 15.58 -15.46
CA ALA A 433 29.12 16.05 -15.99
C ALA A 433 30.16 16.11 -14.87
N THR A 434 30.91 15.03 -14.66
CA THR A 434 32.17 15.11 -13.93
C THR A 434 33.18 15.77 -14.85
N GLY A 435 33.66 16.96 -14.45
CA GLY A 435 34.57 17.77 -15.24
C GLY A 435 35.75 16.98 -15.77
N ALA A 436 35.79 16.82 -17.09
CA ALA A 436 37.00 16.53 -17.84
C ALA A 436 37.07 17.54 -18.98
N THR A 437 38.16 18.30 -18.98
CA THR A 437 38.57 19.33 -19.93
C THR A 437 38.25 19.00 -21.40
N PRO A 438 37.72 19.96 -22.19
CA PRO A 438 37.48 19.73 -23.61
C PRO A 438 38.79 19.81 -24.41
N ALA A 439 39.20 18.71 -25.02
CA ALA A 439 40.11 18.71 -26.16
C ALA A 439 39.30 18.74 -27.47
N PRO A 440 39.82 19.37 -28.54
CA PRO A 440 38.99 20.16 -29.44
C PRO A 440 38.29 19.36 -30.54
N SER A 441 37.17 19.93 -30.97
CA SER A 441 36.40 19.57 -32.14
C SER A 441 37.23 19.63 -33.43
N ARG A 442 37.26 18.53 -34.18
CA ARG A 442 37.59 18.58 -35.61
C ARG A 442 36.34 18.96 -36.39
N ALA A 443 36.36 20.18 -36.90
CA ALA A 443 35.46 20.69 -37.92
C ALA A 443 35.52 19.83 -39.19
N ALA A 444 34.35 19.51 -39.76
CA ALA A 444 34.24 19.11 -41.16
C ALA A 444 33.58 20.27 -41.92
N ALA A 445 34.32 20.77 -42.90
CA ALA A 445 34.05 21.98 -43.65
C ALA A 445 32.84 21.85 -44.58
N ALA A 446 32.14 22.97 -44.76
CA ALA A 446 31.26 23.21 -45.88
C ALA A 446 32.08 23.52 -47.15
N THR A 447 31.68 22.94 -48.29
CA THR A 447 32.04 23.44 -49.62
C THR A 447 30.82 23.45 -50.53
N THR A 448 30.30 24.65 -50.76
CA THR A 448 29.80 25.23 -52.02
C THR A 448 29.72 24.31 -53.26
N ALA A 449 28.59 24.32 -53.97
CA ALA A 449 28.44 25.07 -55.23
C ALA A 449 27.14 24.75 -56.00
N ARG A 450 26.63 25.79 -56.66
CA ARG A 450 25.40 25.93 -57.45
C ARG A 450 25.41 25.14 -58.76
N ARG A 451 24.22 24.74 -59.25
CA ARG A 451 23.70 25.12 -60.60
C ARG A 451 22.26 24.64 -60.85
N ALA A 452 21.35 25.60 -61.08
CA ALA A 452 20.19 25.47 -61.97
C ALA A 452 20.58 26.10 -63.34
N PRO A 453 19.84 25.86 -64.45
CA PRO A 453 18.60 26.62 -64.77
C PRO A 453 17.45 25.73 -65.35
N ALA A 454 16.16 26.00 -65.11
CA ALA A 454 15.17 26.80 -65.89
C ALA A 454 14.93 26.31 -67.35
N ALA A 455 13.74 26.29 -68.00
CA ALA A 455 12.31 26.50 -67.70
C ALA A 455 11.49 26.25 -69.01
N SER A 456 10.15 26.37 -68.91
CA SER A 456 9.13 26.56 -69.99
C SER A 456 8.57 25.30 -70.66
N ASN A 457 7.32 25.22 -71.16
CA ASN A 457 6.04 25.94 -71.04
C ASN A 457 5.06 25.09 -71.88
N THR A 458 3.78 24.94 -71.48
CA THR A 458 2.60 25.05 -72.40
C THR A 458 1.29 24.77 -71.67
N ALA A 459 0.25 25.50 -72.07
CA ALA A 459 -1.05 25.68 -71.43
C ALA A 459 -2.18 24.82 -72.03
N ALA A 460 -3.14 24.44 -71.16
CA ALA A 460 -4.64 24.41 -71.25
C ALA A 460 -5.36 23.90 -72.53
N PRO A 461 -6.60 23.31 -72.44
CA PRO A 461 -7.78 24.04 -71.95
C PRO A 461 -8.78 23.24 -71.08
N ARG A 462 -9.69 24.02 -70.48
CA ARG A 462 -10.78 23.70 -69.55
C ARG A 462 -12.02 23.11 -70.25
N THR A 463 -12.79 22.31 -69.52
CA THR A 463 -14.25 22.18 -69.68
C THR A 463 -14.96 22.43 -68.33
N ARG A 464 -16.12 23.07 -68.41
CA ARG A 464 -16.86 23.76 -67.34
C ARG A 464 -18.13 22.98 -66.94
N THR A 465 -18.31 22.74 -65.63
CA THR A 465 -19.55 22.81 -64.77
C THR A 465 -20.81 21.96 -65.11
N PRO A 466 -21.58 21.46 -64.12
CA PRO A 466 -22.29 22.31 -63.15
C PRO A 466 -22.27 21.91 -61.66
N LEU A 467 -22.46 22.96 -60.87
CA LEU A 467 -22.74 23.03 -59.45
C LEU A 467 -24.09 22.37 -59.14
N ALA A 468 -24.10 21.40 -58.22
CA ALA A 468 -25.28 21.02 -57.46
C ALA A 468 -24.94 21.08 -55.97
N SER A 469 -25.79 21.80 -55.26
CA SER A 469 -25.75 22.21 -53.87
C SER A 469 -25.91 21.07 -52.87
N GLY A 470 -25.20 21.19 -51.75
CA GLY A 470 -25.64 20.68 -50.45
C GLY A 470 -25.05 19.33 -50.04
N GLY A 471 -24.01 19.36 -49.20
CA GLY A 471 -23.51 18.14 -48.52
C GLY A 471 -21.99 18.02 -48.41
N GLY A 472 -21.26 19.12 -48.23
CA GLY A 472 -19.79 19.11 -48.16
C GLY A 472 -19.27 19.66 -46.84
N GLY A 473 -19.70 19.10 -45.71
CA GLY A 473 -19.22 19.49 -44.38
C GLY A 473 -18.89 18.34 -43.44
N GLY A 474 -18.89 17.08 -43.91
CA GLY A 474 -18.93 15.90 -43.03
C GLY A 474 -17.69 15.67 -42.16
N ALA A 475 -16.49 15.98 -42.64
CA ALA A 475 -15.24 15.69 -41.89
C ALA A 475 -14.78 16.85 -41.00
N ALA A 476 -14.79 18.09 -41.51
CA ALA A 476 -14.41 19.26 -40.73
C ALA A 476 -15.42 19.56 -39.62
N SER A 477 -16.74 19.41 -39.88
CA SER A 477 -17.76 19.60 -38.84
C SER A 477 -17.78 18.48 -37.80
N ALA A 478 -17.32 17.27 -38.14
CA ALA A 478 -17.17 16.18 -37.18
C ALA A 478 -15.98 16.41 -36.25
N ALA A 479 -14.82 16.80 -36.79
CA ALA A 479 -13.64 17.15 -36.01
C ALA A 479 -13.90 18.35 -35.07
N LEU A 480 -14.57 19.39 -35.58
CA LEU A 480 -15.00 20.54 -34.76
C LEU A 480 -16.04 20.14 -33.69
N ARG A 481 -16.87 19.13 -33.93
CA ARG A 481 -17.83 18.62 -32.92
C ARG A 481 -17.14 17.79 -31.85
N GLU A 482 -16.13 17.01 -32.21
CA GLU A 482 -15.30 16.24 -31.29
C GLU A 482 -14.44 17.15 -30.41
N GLU A 483 -13.84 18.19 -30.99
CA GLU A 483 -13.11 19.23 -30.25
C GLU A 483 -14.04 19.99 -29.29
N ASN A 484 -15.24 20.36 -29.73
CA ASN A 484 -16.24 20.96 -28.83
C ASN A 484 -16.70 20.01 -27.72
N ALA A 485 -16.75 18.70 -27.97
CA ALA A 485 -17.08 17.71 -26.94
C ALA A 485 -15.94 17.57 -25.92
N ALA A 486 -14.69 17.50 -26.37
CA ALA A 486 -13.51 17.45 -25.53
C ALA A 486 -13.33 18.73 -24.69
N LEU A 487 -13.59 19.90 -25.29
CA LEU A 487 -13.57 21.18 -24.58
C LEU A 487 -14.70 21.26 -23.54
N LYS A 488 -15.90 20.77 -23.85
CA LYS A 488 -16.99 20.69 -22.86
C LYS A 488 -16.66 19.77 -21.70
N GLU A 489 -16.07 18.60 -21.96
CA GLU A 489 -15.63 17.69 -20.91
C GLU A 489 -14.51 18.30 -20.05
N THR A 490 -13.58 19.02 -20.68
CA THR A 490 -12.53 19.78 -19.99
C THR A 490 -13.13 20.88 -19.11
N VAL A 491 -14.09 21.65 -19.63
CA VAL A 491 -14.81 22.67 -18.86
C VAL A 491 -15.55 22.05 -17.69
N THR A 492 -16.27 20.93 -17.89
CA THR A 492 -16.93 20.22 -16.79
C THR A 492 -15.93 19.69 -15.75
N GLY A 493 -14.75 19.23 -16.17
CA GLY A 493 -13.67 18.85 -15.27
C GLY A 493 -13.16 20.04 -14.45
N LEU A 494 -12.91 21.17 -15.11
CA LEU A 494 -12.47 22.42 -14.47
C LEU A 494 -13.54 23.02 -13.56
N GLU A 495 -14.83 22.91 -13.90
CA GLU A 495 -15.94 23.31 -13.04
C GLU A 495 -15.99 22.46 -11.77
N ARG A 496 -15.79 21.14 -11.87
CA ARG A 496 -15.69 20.26 -10.70
C ARG A 496 -14.48 20.59 -9.82
N GLU A 497 -13.33 20.89 -10.41
CA GLU A 497 -12.15 21.32 -9.67
C GLU A 497 -12.36 22.71 -9.03
N ARG A 498 -12.95 23.66 -9.75
CA ARG A 498 -13.35 24.98 -9.23
C ARG A 498 -14.26 24.82 -8.03
N ASP A 499 -15.32 24.02 -8.15
CA ASP A 499 -16.30 23.81 -7.08
C ASP A 499 -15.65 23.12 -5.86
N PHE A 500 -14.76 22.16 -6.10
CA PHE A 500 -13.98 21.51 -5.05
C PHE A 500 -13.10 22.48 -4.26
N TYR A 501 -12.38 23.39 -4.94
CA TYR A 501 -11.56 24.39 -4.28
C TYR A 501 -12.41 25.49 -3.63
N PHE A 502 -13.50 25.90 -4.27
CA PHE A 502 -14.44 26.89 -3.73
C PHE A 502 -15.08 26.40 -2.42
N SER A 503 -15.57 25.14 -2.36
CA SER A 503 -16.11 24.57 -1.13
C SER A 503 -15.10 24.56 0.01
N LYS A 504 -13.83 24.22 -0.27
CA LYS A 504 -12.77 24.26 0.76
C LYS A 504 -12.50 25.67 1.27
N LEU A 505 -12.46 26.66 0.39
CA LEU A 505 -12.24 28.06 0.77
C LEU A 505 -13.45 28.60 1.55
N ARG A 506 -14.67 28.19 1.20
CA ARG A 506 -15.89 28.53 1.94
C ARG A 506 -15.93 27.92 3.34
N ASP A 507 -15.50 26.67 3.50
CA ASP A 507 -15.38 26.02 4.81
C ASP A 507 -14.40 26.78 5.72
N ILE A 508 -13.27 27.23 5.17
CA ILE A 508 -12.28 28.03 5.89
C ILE A 508 -12.87 29.39 6.28
N GLU A 509 -13.57 30.06 5.37
CA GLU A 509 -14.24 31.33 5.63
C GLU A 509 -15.25 31.22 6.78
N LEU A 510 -16.09 30.18 6.77
CA LEU A 510 -17.08 29.91 7.83
C LEU A 510 -16.42 29.68 9.19
N LEU A 511 -15.32 28.91 9.23
CA LEU A 511 -14.58 28.66 10.48
C LEU A 511 -13.99 29.94 11.05
N ILE A 512 -13.51 30.85 10.19
CA ILE A 512 -12.97 32.13 10.64
C ILE A 512 -14.09 33.05 11.13
N GLN A 513 -15.22 33.13 10.42
CA GLN A 513 -16.39 33.90 10.86
C GLN A 513 -16.90 33.43 12.23
N GLN A 514 -17.03 32.11 12.43
CA GLN A 514 -17.42 31.52 13.71
C GLN A 514 -16.41 31.82 14.84
N ALA A 515 -15.11 31.77 14.54
CA ALA A 515 -14.07 32.08 15.52
C ALA A 515 -14.11 33.57 15.94
N MET A 516 -14.38 34.48 15.00
CA MET A 516 -14.51 35.91 15.27
C MET A 516 -15.82 36.28 15.99
N GLU A 517 -16.92 35.59 15.69
CA GLU A 517 -18.18 35.77 16.42
C GLU A 517 -18.06 35.28 17.88
N ALA A 518 -17.33 34.18 18.11
CA ALA A 518 -17.10 33.63 19.44
C ALA A 518 -16.17 34.49 20.31
N ASP A 519 -15.23 35.22 19.71
CA ASP A 519 -14.33 36.14 20.40
C ASP A 519 -14.14 37.45 19.61
N PRO A 520 -14.97 38.47 19.90
CA PRO A 520 -14.93 39.76 19.20
C PRO A 520 -13.62 40.54 19.36
N GLU A 521 -12.75 40.19 20.32
CA GLU A 521 -11.44 40.84 20.45
C GLU A 521 -10.46 40.38 19.35
N LEU A 522 -10.68 39.21 18.73
CA LEU A 522 -9.89 38.72 17.58
C LEU A 522 -10.06 39.57 16.32
N GLU A 523 -11.13 40.38 16.22
CA GLU A 523 -11.34 41.30 15.09
C GLU A 523 -10.42 42.52 15.13
N LYS A 524 -9.98 42.90 16.33
CA LYS A 524 -9.11 44.05 16.60
C LYS A 524 -7.62 43.71 16.51
N ASP A 525 -7.27 42.43 16.53
CA ASP A 525 -5.89 41.95 16.39
C ASP A 525 -5.53 41.73 14.92
N GLU A 526 -4.38 42.24 14.48
CA GLU A 526 -3.81 42.02 13.13
C GLU A 526 -3.14 40.63 13.02
N GLY A 527 -3.72 39.66 13.71
CA GLY A 527 -3.21 38.32 13.85
C GLY A 527 -3.48 37.45 12.62
N LEU A 528 -3.19 36.16 12.78
CA LEU A 528 -3.26 35.15 11.72
C LEU A 528 -4.64 35.11 11.02
N LEU A 529 -5.75 35.28 11.75
CA LEU A 529 -7.10 35.21 11.17
C LEU A 529 -7.40 36.36 10.19
N LYS A 530 -6.94 37.58 10.50
CA LYS A 530 -7.06 38.75 9.63
C LYS A 530 -6.28 38.55 8.33
N GLN A 531 -5.06 38.02 8.42
CA GLN A 531 -4.21 37.71 7.27
C GLN A 531 -4.83 36.64 6.36
N ILE A 532 -5.48 35.62 6.94
CA ILE A 532 -6.19 34.60 6.16
C ILE A 532 -7.41 35.22 5.45
N GLN A 533 -8.20 36.08 6.11
CA GLN A 533 -9.28 36.82 5.43
C GLN A 533 -8.76 37.68 4.28
N THR A 534 -7.63 38.39 4.47
CA THR A 534 -7.01 39.17 3.40
C THR A 534 -6.66 38.31 2.19
N ILE A 535 -6.18 37.07 2.40
CA ILE A 535 -5.89 36.13 1.32
C ILE A 535 -7.20 35.66 0.65
N LEU A 536 -8.21 35.28 1.44
CA LEU A 536 -9.50 34.78 0.92
C LEU A 536 -10.26 35.83 0.10
N TYR A 537 -10.16 37.11 0.47
CA TYR A 537 -10.82 38.22 -0.22
C TYR A 537 -9.88 38.98 -1.16
N SER A 538 -8.63 38.54 -1.31
CA SER A 538 -7.71 39.16 -2.28
C SER A 538 -8.22 38.93 -3.70
N THR A 539 -8.29 40.00 -4.49
CA THR A 539 -8.62 39.94 -5.91
C THR A 539 -7.39 40.35 -6.72
N GLU A 540 -7.15 39.71 -7.87
CA GLU A 540 -6.17 40.22 -8.83
C GLU A 540 -6.71 41.52 -9.46
N GLU A 541 -5.85 42.54 -9.61
CA GLU A 541 -6.19 43.81 -10.28
C GLU A 541 -6.74 43.52 -11.69
N GLY A 542 -8.06 43.68 -11.84
CA GLY A 542 -8.78 43.44 -13.09
C GLY A 542 -10.02 42.54 -12.99
N PHE A 543 -10.27 41.92 -11.83
CA PHE A 543 -11.51 41.17 -11.57
C PHE A 543 -12.49 42.02 -10.77
N GLU A 544 -13.14 42.99 -11.44
CA GLU A 544 -14.29 43.70 -10.85
C GLU A 544 -15.50 42.78 -10.84
N ILE A 545 -16.00 42.47 -9.64
CA ILE A 545 -17.35 41.93 -9.45
C ILE A 545 -18.32 43.03 -9.89
N PRO A 546 -19.18 42.81 -10.90
CA PRO A 546 -20.24 43.76 -11.22
C PRO A 546 -21.09 43.96 -9.95
N PRO A 547 -21.46 45.20 -9.60
CA PRO A 547 -22.22 45.45 -8.38
C PRO A 547 -23.47 44.58 -8.37
N GLU A 548 -23.71 43.93 -7.23
CA GLU A 548 -24.88 43.09 -6.99
C GLU A 548 -26.13 43.81 -7.50
N ALA A 549 -26.79 43.24 -8.50
CA ALA A 549 -28.18 43.55 -8.74
C ALA A 549 -28.94 43.01 -7.53
N GLU A 550 -29.30 43.90 -6.62
CA GLU A 550 -30.20 43.63 -5.51
C GLU A 550 -31.41 42.84 -6.03
N GLY A 551 -31.62 41.65 -5.45
CA GLY A 551 -32.93 41.02 -5.41
C GLY A 551 -33.01 39.60 -5.95
N ALA A 552 -33.24 38.71 -4.98
CA ALA A 552 -33.96 37.42 -5.06
C ALA A 552 -33.09 36.17 -5.16
N GLU A 553 -33.29 35.13 -4.36
CA GLU A 553 -34.02 34.88 -3.12
C GLU A 553 -33.42 33.54 -2.60
N GLU A 554 -33.52 33.29 -1.29
CA GLU A 554 -32.97 32.10 -0.61
C GLU A 554 -33.36 30.76 -1.27
N GLU A 555 -32.38 29.99 -1.75
CA GLU A 555 -32.57 28.55 -1.97
C GLU A 555 -32.22 27.78 -0.70
N THR A 556 -33.27 27.33 -0.01
CA THR A 556 -33.21 26.18 0.88
C THR A 556 -33.21 24.90 0.02
N PHE A 557 -32.18 24.07 0.13
CA PHE A 557 -32.25 22.66 0.55
C PHE A 557 -30.87 21.98 0.56
#